data_AF-A0A251UW41-F1
#
_entry.id   AF-A0A251UW41-F1
#
_cell.length_a   1.000
_cell.length_b   1.000
_cell.length_c   1.000
_cell.angle_alpha   90.00
_cell.angle_beta   90.00
_cell.angle_gamma   90.00
#
_symmetry.space_group_name_H-M   'P 1'
#
loop_
_entity.id
_entity.type
_entity.pdbx_description
1 polymer ?
#
loop_
_entity_poly.entity_id
_entity_poly.type
_entity_poly.pdbx_seq_one_letter_code
_entity_poly.pdbx_strand_id
1 'polypeptide(L)'
;MSLVSETYLGIPIVRFYLKCTKCAAEIIIKTDPRNEGYVIEAGATAARNVEPRQAEEIHDPMELLERRAADANRERHIIHTLDELRSMKARRADVSVEYS
;
A
#
# COMPACT_ATOMS: atom_id res chain seq x y z
N MET A 1 44.74 -0.48 -3.94
CA MET A 1 43.30 -0.32 -3.59
C MET A 1 42.68 -1.70 -3.57
N SER A 2 42.56 -2.32 -2.40
CA SER A 2 42.06 -3.71 -2.27
C SER A 2 40.56 -3.74 -2.58
N LEU A 3 40.17 -4.37 -3.69
CA LEU A 3 38.78 -4.72 -3.99
C LEU A 3 38.38 -5.85 -3.02
N VAL A 4 37.87 -5.48 -1.85
CA VAL A 4 37.24 -6.43 -0.94
C VAL A 4 35.91 -6.84 -1.58
N SER A 5 35.90 -8.02 -2.19
CA SER A 5 34.67 -8.68 -2.63
C SER A 5 33.94 -9.15 -1.38
N GLU A 6 33.03 -8.33 -0.88
CA GLU A 6 32.14 -8.72 0.21
C GLU A 6 31.23 -9.84 -0.29
N THR A 7 31.29 -10.98 0.40
CA THR A 7 30.40 -12.10 0.19
C THR A 7 29.49 -12.23 1.41
N TYR A 8 28.21 -12.45 1.17
CA TYR A 8 27.25 -12.73 2.22
C TYR A 8 26.84 -14.20 2.11
N LEU A 9 27.20 -15.01 3.11
CA LEU A 9 26.94 -16.46 3.14
C LEU A 9 27.41 -17.19 1.85
N GLY A 10 28.51 -16.73 1.25
CA GLY A 10 29.05 -17.29 0.00
C GLY A 10 28.44 -16.73 -1.28
N ILE A 11 27.40 -15.89 -1.21
CA ILE A 11 26.84 -15.17 -2.35
C ILE A 11 27.65 -13.88 -2.58
N PRO A 12 28.15 -13.62 -3.80
CA PRO A 12 28.88 -12.40 -4.08
C PRO A 12 27.95 -11.19 -4.06
N ILE A 13 28.32 -10.15 -3.32
CA ILE A 13 27.63 -8.86 -3.38
C ILE A 13 28.15 -8.10 -4.61
N VAL A 14 27.27 -7.89 -5.58
CA VAL A 14 27.58 -7.17 -6.82
C VAL A 14 27.22 -5.69 -6.65
N ARG A 15 28.08 -4.83 -7.19
CA ARG A 15 27.93 -3.37 -7.15
C ARG A 15 27.80 -2.86 -8.57
N PHE A 16 26.70 -2.19 -8.86
CA PHE A 16 26.45 -1.57 -10.16
C PHE A 16 26.79 -0.09 -10.08
N TYR A 17 27.54 0.39 -11.06
CA TYR A 17 27.87 1.79 -11.25
C TYR A 17 27.08 2.31 -12.44
N LEU A 18 26.13 3.20 -12.17
CA LEU A 18 25.33 3.85 -13.19
C LEU A 18 25.63 5.34 -13.20
N LYS A 19 25.57 5.96 -14.38
CA LYS A 19 25.66 7.42 -14.50
C LYS A 19 24.28 7.98 -14.80
N CYS A 20 23.88 9.01 -14.06
CA CYS A 20 22.63 9.71 -14.36
C CYS A 20 22.76 10.47 -15.69
N THR A 21 21.77 10.31 -16.57
CA THR A 21 21.75 10.99 -17.88
C THR A 21 21.59 12.51 -17.78
N LYS A 22 21.09 13.03 -16.65
CA LYS A 22 20.79 14.46 -16.47
C LYS A 22 21.89 15.24 -15.75
N CYS A 23 22.46 14.68 -14.68
CA CYS A 23 23.46 15.37 -13.85
C CYS A 23 24.84 14.71 -13.89
N ALA A 24 25.03 13.63 -14.65
CA ALA A 24 26.26 12.83 -14.72
C ALA A 24 26.76 12.31 -13.35
N ALA A 25 25.93 12.38 -12.31
CA ALA A 25 26.24 11.85 -11.00
C ALA A 25 26.33 10.32 -11.04
N GLU A 26 27.26 9.78 -10.26
CA GLU A 26 27.44 8.34 -10.10
C GLU A 26 26.43 7.79 -9.09
N ILE A 27 25.67 6.79 -9.52
CA ILE A 27 24.71 6.05 -8.72
C ILE A 27 25.31 4.68 -8.43
N ILE A 28 25.42 4.35 -7.15
CA ILE A 28 26.00 3.08 -6.69
C ILE A 28 24.90 2.23 -6.07
N ILE A 29 24.65 1.06 -6.67
CA ILE A 29 23.63 0.11 -6.20
C ILE A 29 24.31 -1.18 -5.80
N LYS A 30 24.01 -1.68 -4.59
CA LYS A 30 24.45 -2.97 -4.08
C LYS A 30 23.30 -3.97 -4.02
N THR A 31 23.59 -5.21 -4.38
CA THR A 31 22.70 -6.36 -4.11
C THR A 31 22.68 -6.66 -2.61
N ASP A 32 21.49 -6.81 -2.03
CA ASP A 32 21.28 -7.29 -0.66
C ASP A 32 20.67 -8.70 -0.70
N PRO A 33 21.48 -9.76 -0.54
CA PRO A 33 21.00 -11.15 -0.55
C PRO A 33 20.21 -11.54 0.70
N ARG A 34 20.21 -10.74 1.78
CA ARG A 34 19.43 -11.03 2.99
C ARG A 34 17.97 -10.63 2.83
N ASN A 35 17.71 -9.52 2.15
CA ASN A 35 16.38 -8.95 1.96
C ASN A 35 15.87 -9.10 0.51
N GLU A 36 16.50 -9.98 -0.28
CA GLU A 36 16.19 -10.24 -1.71
C GLU A 36 16.04 -8.95 -2.53
N GLY A 37 16.89 -7.96 -2.24
CA GLY A 37 16.67 -6.59 -2.69
C GLY A 37 17.92 -5.89 -3.18
N TYR A 38 17.75 -4.61 -3.52
CA TYR A 38 18.84 -3.71 -3.86
C TYR A 38 18.82 -2.51 -2.91
N VAL A 39 20.02 -2.09 -2.51
CA VAL A 39 20.25 -0.92 -1.64
C VAL A 39 21.08 0.10 -2.42
N ILE A 40 20.71 1.37 -2.31
CA ILE A 40 21.44 2.48 -2.93
C ILE A 40 22.40 3.06 -1.89
N GLU A 41 23.68 3.17 -2.24
CA GLU A 41 24.69 3.78 -1.35
C GLU A 41 24.93 5.25 -1.63
N ALA A 42 24.93 5.65 -2.90
CA ALA A 42 25.27 7.00 -3.32
C ALA A 42 24.49 7.41 -4.57
N GLY A 43 24.24 8.72 -4.70
CA GLY A 43 23.80 9.36 -5.94
C GLY A 43 22.31 9.25 -6.29
N ALA A 44 21.52 8.51 -5.52
CA ALA A 44 20.07 8.48 -5.70
C ALA A 44 19.33 8.22 -4.38
N THR A 45 18.19 8.89 -4.19
CA THR A 45 17.19 8.45 -3.21
C THR A 45 16.33 7.41 -3.90
N ALA A 46 16.17 6.23 -3.29
CA ALA A 46 15.27 5.23 -3.82
C ALA A 46 13.86 5.84 -3.82
N ALA A 47 13.34 6.18 -5.00
CA ALA A 47 11.92 6.48 -5.20
C ALA A 47 11.12 5.19 -5.07
N ARG A 48 11.28 4.48 -3.95
CA ARG A 48 10.30 3.50 -3.56
C ARG A 48 9.08 4.34 -3.23
N ASN A 49 8.03 4.20 -4.04
CA ASN A 49 6.69 4.08 -3.49
C ASN A 49 6.77 2.94 -2.47
N VAL A 50 7.33 3.21 -1.29
CA VAL A 50 7.04 2.43 -0.12
C VAL A 50 5.57 2.77 0.08
N GLU A 51 4.68 2.02 -0.57
CA GLU A 51 3.47 1.67 0.13
C GLU A 51 3.98 1.29 1.51
N PRO A 52 3.60 2.02 2.57
CA PRO A 52 4.06 1.67 3.91
C PRO A 52 3.80 0.19 3.98
N ARG A 53 4.86 -0.64 3.99
CA ARG A 53 4.75 -2.04 4.39
C ARG A 53 4.02 -1.85 5.69
N GLN A 54 2.72 -2.15 5.68
CA GLN A 54 1.82 -1.86 6.78
C GLN A 54 2.60 -2.45 7.93
N ALA A 55 3.24 -1.57 8.71
CA ALA A 55 4.10 -1.99 9.77
C ALA A 55 3.10 -2.77 10.58
N GLU A 56 3.20 -4.11 10.55
CA GLU A 56 2.14 -4.99 11.01
C GLU A 56 1.80 -4.43 12.37
N GLU A 57 0.72 -3.67 12.44
CA GLU A 57 0.28 -3.10 13.68
C GLU A 57 0.01 -4.39 14.41
N ILE A 58 0.81 -4.66 15.45
CA ILE A 58 0.57 -5.73 16.39
C ILE A 58 -0.71 -5.27 17.10
N HIS A 59 -1.79 -5.40 16.37
CA HIS A 59 -3.11 -5.06 16.75
C HIS A 59 -3.55 -6.32 17.44
N ASP A 60 -3.86 -6.21 18.72
CA ASP A 60 -4.41 -7.34 19.43
C ASP A 60 -5.56 -7.91 18.57
N PRO A 61 -5.59 -9.23 18.32
CA PRO A 61 -6.56 -9.83 17.42
C PRO A 61 -8.00 -9.44 17.80
N MET A 62 -8.25 -9.13 19.07
CA MET A 62 -9.55 -8.65 19.55
C MET A 62 -9.89 -7.24 19.03
N GLU A 63 -8.94 -6.30 19.06
CA GLU A 63 -9.16 -4.94 18.55
C GLU A 63 -9.43 -4.97 17.02
N LEU A 64 -8.80 -5.89 16.27
CA LEU A 64 -9.01 -6.00 14.81
C LEU A 64 -10.43 -6.50 14.51
N LEU A 65 -10.92 -7.44 15.32
CA LEU A 65 -12.29 -7.94 15.24
C LEU A 65 -13.30 -6.84 15.58
N GLU A 66 -13.03 -6.02 16.60
CA GLU A 66 -13.89 -4.88 16.96
C GLU A 66 -13.99 -3.84 15.85
N ARG A 67 -12.87 -3.46 15.23
CA ARG A 67 -12.87 -2.52 14.09
C ARG A 67 -13.67 -3.07 12.91
N ARG A 68 -13.43 -4.32 12.52
CA ARG A 68 -14.21 -4.98 11.45
C ARG A 68 -15.69 -5.06 11.76
N ALA A 69 -16.05 -5.36 13.01
CA ALA A 69 -17.46 -5.41 13.43
C ALA A 69 -18.11 -4.02 13.39
N ALA A 70 -17.39 -2.97 13.81
CA ALA A 70 -17.87 -1.59 13.74
C ALA A 70 -18.12 -1.16 12.28
N ASP A 71 -17.22 -1.49 11.37
CA ASP A 71 -17.36 -1.16 9.95
C ASP A 71 -18.52 -1.93 9.30
N ALA A 72 -18.65 -3.23 9.57
CA ALA A 72 -19.79 -4.03 9.09
C ALA A 72 -21.14 -3.50 9.61
N ASN A 73 -21.18 -2.99 10.84
CA ASN A 73 -22.39 -2.38 11.41
C ASN A 73 -22.74 -1.05 10.74
N ARG A 74 -21.75 -0.22 10.42
CA ARG A 74 -21.95 1.05 9.68
C ARG A 74 -22.50 0.78 8.28
N GLU A 75 -21.88 -0.15 7.55
CA GLU A 75 -22.34 -0.52 6.21
C GLU A 75 -23.77 -1.03 6.22
N ARG A 76 -24.13 -1.89 7.19
CA ARG A 76 -25.49 -2.40 7.34
C ARG A 76 -26.50 -1.27 7.58
N HIS A 77 -26.15 -0.31 8.44
CA HIS A 77 -27.01 0.83 8.71
C HIS A 77 -27.23 1.69 7.46
N ILE A 78 -26.16 1.93 6.69
CA ILE A 78 -26.25 2.67 5.42
C ILE A 78 -27.19 1.93 4.46
N ILE A 79 -27.01 0.62 4.27
CA ILE A 79 -27.85 -0.18 3.38
C ILE A 79 -29.32 -0.13 3.80
N HIS A 80 -29.60 -0.25 5.09
CA HIS A 80 -30.97 -0.15 5.62
C HIS A 80 -31.61 1.21 5.30
N THR A 81 -30.89 2.31 5.59
CA THR A 81 -31.40 3.66 5.30
C THR A 81 -31.66 3.88 3.81
N LEU A 82 -30.82 3.32 2.94
CA LEU A 82 -31.02 3.40 1.49
C LEU A 82 -32.25 2.61 1.03
N ASP A 83 -32.51 1.44 1.62
CA ASP A 83 -33.68 0.63 1.30
C ASP A 83 -34.98 1.32 1.73
N GLU A 84 -35.00 1.93 2.92
CA GLU A 84 -36.13 2.75 3.39
C GLU A 84 -36.42 3.91 2.44
N LEU A 85 -35.38 4.65 2.04
CA LEU A 85 -35.52 5.76 1.09
C LEU A 85 -36.03 5.28 -0.28
N ARG A 86 -35.57 4.12 -0.75
CA ARG A 86 -36.03 3.51 -2.00
C ARG A 86 -37.50 3.09 -1.91
N SER A 87 -37.91 2.48 -0.80
CA SER A 87 -39.30 2.10 -0.52
C SER A 87 -40.23 3.32 -0.46
N MET A 88 -39.79 4.41 0.18
CA MET A 88 -40.57 5.65 0.23
C MET A 88 -40.70 6.30 -1.15
N LYS A 89 -39.63 6.28 -1.97
CA LYS A 89 -39.69 6.79 -3.35
C LYS A 89 -40.62 5.96 -4.25
N ALA A 90 -40.56 4.63 -4.16
CA ALA A 90 -41.43 3.74 -4.93
C ALA A 90 -42.91 4.00 -4.64
N ARG A 91 -43.27 4.11 -3.35
CA ARG A 91 -44.64 4.46 -2.93
C ARG A 91 -45.09 5.85 -3.40
N ARG A 92 -44.21 6.85 -3.41
CA ARG A 92 -44.55 8.21 -3.86
C ARG A 92 -44.72 8.32 -5.38
N ALA A 93 -43.99 7.51 -6.16
CA ALA A 93 -44.15 7.48 -7.62
C ALA A 93 -45.54 6.96 -8.03
N ASP A 94 -46.07 5.98 -7.30
CA ASP A 94 -47.41 5.41 -7.51
C ASP A 94 -48.54 6.41 -7.22
N VAL A 95 -48.38 7.24 -6.17
CA VAL A 95 -49.38 8.23 -5.74
C VAL A 95 -49.42 9.50 -6.62
N SER A 96 -48.48 9.67 -7.56
CA SER A 96 -48.44 10.85 -8.46
C SER A 96 -49.28 10.70 -9.75
N VAL A 97 -50.02 9.62 -9.90
CA VAL A 97 -50.91 9.37 -11.06
C VAL A 97 -52.38 9.46 -10.62
N GLU A 98 -52.86 10.65 -10.28
CA GLU A 98 -54.29 11.03 -10.31
C GLU A 98 -54.47 12.48 -9.84
N TYR A 99 -54.23 13.44 -10.74
CA TYR A 99 -55.02 14.68 -10.82
C TYR A 99 -54.71 15.37 -12.17
N SER A 100 -55.51 15.06 -13.18
CA SER A 100 -55.64 15.83 -14.44
C SER A 100 -57.06 15.66 -14.95
#